data_AF-A0A530QWI0-F1
#
_entry.id   AF-A0A530QWI0-F1
#
_cell.length_a   1.000
_cell.length_b   1.000
_cell.length_c   1.000
_cell.angle_alpha   90.00
_cell.angle_beta   90.00
_cell.angle_gamma   90.00
#
_symmetry.space_group_name_H-M   'P 1'
#
loop_
_entity.id
_entity.type
_entity.pdbx_description
1 polymer ?
#
loop_
_entity_poly.entity_id
_entity_poly.type
_entity_poly.pdbx_seq_one_letter_code
_entity_poly.pdbx_strand_id
1 'polypeptide(L)'
;GPIDVLGPGFHFRRRRLRHEHEDMLAQALSQAPTPEMEARAQNIDWAMHDTFIDALGNEIIAKAYLINSVKIRLIHQERFRIDGRVVPVMQEHLTVIEALESRDPQKAVEAISRHIDNARRLALQI
;
A
#
# COMPACT_ATOMS: atom_id res chain seq x y z
N GLY A 1 11.70 -28.28 7.01
CA GLY A 1 11.00 -27.19 7.71
C GLY A 1 10.51 -26.21 6.66
N PRO A 2 9.37 -25.52 6.84
CA PRO A 2 8.75 -24.77 5.76
C PRO A 2 9.62 -23.56 5.38
N ILE A 3 10.35 -23.81 4.30
CA ILE A 3 10.89 -22.96 3.25
C ILE A 3 10.72 -21.46 3.48
N ASP A 4 11.87 -20.82 3.65
CA ASP A 4 12.12 -19.41 3.43
C ASP A 4 11.95 -19.11 1.92
N VAL A 5 10.70 -19.00 1.45
CA VAL A 5 10.39 -18.72 0.03
C VAL A 5 10.64 -17.23 -0.33
N LEU A 6 11.04 -16.40 0.63
CA LEU A 6 11.15 -14.95 0.47
C LEU A 6 12.54 -14.50 0.88
N GLY A 7 13.49 -14.65 -0.05
CA GLY A 7 14.91 -14.35 0.15
C GLY A 7 15.21 -12.96 0.76
N PRO A 8 16.46 -12.73 1.20
CA PRO A 8 16.83 -11.61 2.08
C PRO A 8 16.44 -10.20 1.58
N GLY A 9 16.28 -10.00 0.26
CA GLY A 9 15.84 -8.73 -0.32
C GLY A 9 14.37 -8.35 -0.04
N PHE A 10 13.49 -9.32 0.23
CA PHE A 10 12.07 -9.04 0.51
C PHE A 10 11.85 -8.51 1.94
N HIS A 11 12.57 -9.06 2.93
CA HIS A 11 12.53 -8.56 4.30
C HIS A 11 13.13 -7.15 4.43
N PHE A 12 14.19 -6.84 3.68
CA PHE A 12 14.80 -5.51 3.67
C PHE A 12 13.85 -4.45 3.05
N ARG A 13 13.16 -4.79 1.96
CA ARG A 13 12.14 -3.93 1.35
C ARG A 13 10.94 -3.68 2.28
N ARG A 14 10.48 -4.70 3.01
CA ARG A 14 9.36 -4.58 3.96
C ARG A 14 9.65 -3.65 5.14
N ARG A 15 10.82 -3.78 5.79
CA ARG A 15 11.20 -2.90 6.91
C ARG A 15 11.30 -1.45 6.48
N ARG A 16 11.86 -1.20 5.29
CA ARG A 16 11.91 0.13 4.70
C ARG A 16 10.51 0.69 4.45
N LEU A 17 9.62 -0.14 3.90
CA LEU A 17 8.25 0.24 3.59
C LEU A 17 7.46 0.61 4.86
N ARG A 18 7.52 -0.19 5.93
CA ARG A 18 6.90 0.16 7.23
C ARG A 18 7.42 1.50 7.77
N HIS A 19 8.74 1.64 7.83
CA HIS A 19 9.37 2.83 8.40
C HIS A 19 9.00 4.12 7.65
N GLU A 20 9.00 4.09 6.31
CA GLU A 20 8.61 5.23 5.49
C GLU A 20 7.15 5.67 5.74
N HIS A 21 6.25 4.72 6.00
CA HIS A 21 4.85 5.02 6.31
C HIS A 21 4.68 5.56 7.74
N GLU A 22 5.40 5.00 8.71
CA GLU A 22 5.39 5.49 10.11
C GLU A 22 5.95 6.91 10.20
N ASP A 23 7.06 7.19 9.52
CA ASP A 23 7.69 8.53 9.50
C ASP A 23 6.77 9.57 8.84
N MET A 24 6.16 9.22 7.70
CA MET A 24 5.21 10.12 7.03
C MET A 24 3.97 10.37 7.89
N LEU A 25 3.44 9.33 8.55
CA LEU A 25 2.31 9.48 9.46
C LEU A 25 2.66 10.38 10.66
N ALA A 26 3.81 10.15 11.29
CA ALA A 26 4.28 10.96 12.42
C ALA A 26 4.46 12.42 12.01
N GLN A 27 5.04 12.65 10.83
CA GLN A 27 5.16 14.00 10.27
C GLN A 27 3.78 14.63 10.02
N ALA A 28 2.88 13.94 9.32
CA ALA A 28 1.55 14.47 9.00
C ALA A 28 0.67 14.74 10.23
N LEU A 29 0.93 14.06 11.36
CA LEU A 29 0.25 14.31 12.63
C LEU A 29 0.85 15.49 13.42
N SER A 30 2.10 15.87 13.15
CA SER A 30 2.83 16.89 13.91
C SER A 30 2.78 18.29 13.30
N GLN A 31 2.37 18.42 12.04
CA GLN A 31 2.32 19.70 11.34
C GLN A 31 1.18 19.74 10.31
N ALA A 32 0.81 20.95 9.90
CA ALA A 32 -0.12 21.15 8.80
C ALA A 32 0.44 20.56 7.49
N PRO A 33 -0.41 20.02 6.60
CA PRO A 33 0.03 19.51 5.31
C PRO A 33 0.71 20.59 4.47
N THR A 34 1.85 20.25 3.89
CA THR A 34 2.51 21.08 2.86
C THR A 34 2.49 20.35 1.53
N PRO A 35 2.52 21.07 0.38
CA PRO A 35 2.57 20.44 -0.94
C PRO A 35 3.74 19.45 -1.10
N GLU A 36 4.90 19.75 -0.50
CA GLU A 36 6.08 18.88 -0.53
C GLU A 36 5.88 17.62 0.31
N MET A 37 5.18 17.73 1.43
CA MET A 37 4.80 16.57 2.25
C MET A 37 3.83 15.66 1.49
N GLU A 38 2.81 16.24 0.85
CA GLU A 38 1.84 15.49 0.06
C GLU A 38 2.48 14.83 -1.16
N ALA A 39 3.40 15.50 -1.84
CA ALA A 39 4.18 14.91 -2.93
C ALA A 39 5.04 13.73 -2.45
N ARG A 40 5.68 13.83 -1.28
CA ARG A 40 6.42 12.71 -0.69
C ARG A 40 5.49 11.58 -0.27
N ALA A 41 4.35 11.89 0.34
CA ALA A 41 3.35 10.91 0.73
C ALA A 41 2.80 10.15 -0.50
N GLN A 42 2.64 10.85 -1.62
CA GLN A 42 2.25 10.26 -2.90
C GLN A 42 3.30 9.28 -3.42
N ASN A 43 4.59 9.61 -3.32
CA ASN A 43 5.66 8.70 -3.72
C ASN A 43 5.72 7.44 -2.82
N ILE A 44 5.46 7.61 -1.52
CA ILE A 44 5.37 6.49 -0.56
C ILE A 44 4.19 5.58 -0.90
N ASP A 45 3.03 6.17 -1.21
CA ASP A 45 1.85 5.44 -1.72
C ASP A 45 2.22 4.62 -2.95
N TRP A 46 2.84 5.23 -3.98
CA TRP A 46 3.24 4.52 -5.19
C TRP A 46 4.22 3.37 -4.93
N ALA A 47 5.27 3.59 -4.13
CA ALA A 47 6.26 2.57 -3.84
C ALA A 47 5.66 1.32 -3.15
N MET A 48 4.63 1.50 -2.34
CA MET A 48 3.91 0.38 -1.73
C MET A 48 3.12 -0.43 -2.76
N HIS A 49 2.44 0.22 -3.68
CA HIS A 49 1.67 -0.44 -4.73
C HIS A 49 2.57 -1.22 -5.69
N ASP A 50 3.71 -0.66 -6.07
CA ASP A 50 4.71 -1.37 -6.88
C ASP A 50 5.19 -2.64 -6.18
N THR A 51 5.45 -2.54 -4.86
CA THR A 51 5.86 -3.70 -4.05
C THR A 51 4.77 -4.79 -4.03
N PHE A 52 3.49 -4.42 -4.00
CA PHE A 52 2.39 -5.38 -4.05
C PHE A 52 2.31 -6.08 -5.40
N ILE A 53 2.46 -5.35 -6.50
CA ILE A 53 2.43 -5.91 -7.85
C ILE A 53 3.58 -6.91 -8.03
N ASP A 54 4.79 -6.54 -7.60
CA ASP A 54 5.97 -7.41 -7.66
C ASP A 54 5.78 -8.70 -6.86
N ALA A 55 5.19 -8.62 -5.67
CA ALA A 55 4.92 -9.78 -4.84
C ALA A 55 3.84 -10.70 -5.45
N LEU A 56 2.75 -10.12 -5.97
CA LEU A 56 1.65 -10.87 -6.62
C LEU A 56 2.07 -11.51 -7.94
N GLY A 57 3.06 -10.94 -8.64
CA GLY A 57 3.67 -11.54 -9.83
C GLY A 57 4.50 -12.79 -9.53
N ASN A 58 4.92 -12.98 -8.27
CA ASN A 58 5.75 -14.09 -7.83
C ASN A 58 4.93 -15.26 -7.24
N GLU A 59 3.75 -14.98 -6.68
CA GLU A 59 2.82 -16.00 -6.17
C GLU A 59 1.61 -16.14 -7.10
N ILE A 60 1.68 -17.05 -8.07
CA ILE A 60 0.56 -17.39 -8.96
C ILE A 60 -0.61 -17.94 -8.11
N ILE A 61 -1.52 -17.06 -7.69
CA ILE A 61 -3.00 -17.13 -7.65
C ILE A 61 -3.48 -15.79 -7.05
N ALA A 62 -3.29 -14.71 -7.81
CA ALA A 62 -4.03 -13.47 -7.57
C ALA A 62 -5.17 -13.45 -8.58
N LYS A 63 -6.41 -13.72 -8.14
CA LYS A 63 -7.61 -13.62 -8.98
C LYS A 63 -7.47 -12.38 -9.87
N ALA A 64 -7.65 -12.51 -11.19
CA ALA A 64 -7.46 -11.42 -12.16
C ALA A 64 -8.12 -10.08 -11.75
N TYR A 65 -9.15 -10.13 -10.90
CA TYR A 65 -9.78 -8.99 -10.22
C TYR A 65 -8.82 -8.13 -9.35
N LEU A 66 -7.92 -8.75 -8.57
CA LEU A 66 -6.97 -8.05 -7.69
C LEU A 66 -5.91 -7.30 -8.51
N ILE A 67 -5.39 -7.97 -9.54
CA ILE A 67 -4.44 -7.37 -10.49
C ILE A 67 -5.11 -6.26 -11.29
N ASN A 68 -6.32 -6.47 -11.80
CA ASN A 68 -7.02 -5.45 -12.58
C ASN A 68 -7.40 -4.22 -11.74
N SER A 69 -7.75 -4.38 -10.46
CA SER A 69 -8.09 -3.25 -9.58
C SER A 69 -6.86 -2.42 -9.20
N VAL A 70 -5.72 -3.06 -8.90
CA VAL A 70 -4.44 -2.34 -8.72
C VAL A 70 -4.02 -1.66 -10.02
N LYS A 71 -4.16 -2.33 -11.18
CA LYS A 71 -3.90 -1.73 -12.49
C LYS A 71 -4.82 -0.56 -12.81
N ILE A 72 -6.09 -0.62 -12.44
CA ILE A 72 -7.04 0.51 -12.61
C ILE A 72 -6.58 1.71 -11.77
N ARG A 73 -6.07 1.48 -10.54
CA ARG A 73 -5.50 2.55 -9.71
C ARG A 73 -4.22 3.15 -10.33
N LEU A 74 -3.37 2.33 -10.95
CA LEU A 74 -2.23 2.81 -11.73
C LEU A 74 -2.67 3.55 -13.01
N ILE A 75 -3.67 3.08 -13.75
CA ILE A 75 -4.16 3.76 -14.96
C ILE A 75 -4.82 5.11 -14.63
N HIS A 76 -5.44 5.22 -13.45
CA HIS A 76 -5.97 6.48 -12.93
C HIS A 76 -4.95 7.28 -12.09
N GLN A 77 -3.64 7.01 -12.25
CA GLN A 77 -2.49 7.72 -11.65
C GLN A 77 -2.61 9.25 -11.66
N GLU A 78 -3.26 9.84 -12.67
CA GLU A 78 -3.40 11.28 -12.81
C GLU A 78 -4.57 11.89 -12.00
N ARG A 79 -5.51 11.07 -11.49
CA ARG A 79 -6.74 11.57 -10.86
C ARG A 79 -6.79 11.45 -9.33
N PHE A 80 -6.02 10.54 -8.72
CA PHE A 80 -6.09 10.30 -7.28
C PHE A 80 -4.86 10.81 -6.53
N ARG A 81 -4.85 12.10 -6.26
CA ARG A 81 -3.85 12.73 -5.39
C ARG A 81 -4.17 12.46 -3.91
N ILE A 82 -3.14 12.24 -3.10
CA ILE A 82 -3.24 12.07 -1.64
C ILE A 82 -3.56 13.39 -0.90
N ASP A 83 -3.69 14.49 -1.62
CA ASP A 83 -3.97 15.84 -1.09
C ASP A 83 -5.07 15.81 -0.02
N GLY A 84 -4.76 16.36 1.16
CA GLY A 84 -5.65 16.38 2.34
C GLY A 84 -5.95 15.02 2.99
N ARG A 85 -5.36 13.92 2.51
CA ARG A 85 -5.67 12.54 2.93
C ARG A 85 -4.44 11.74 3.39
N VAL A 86 -3.31 12.40 3.64
CA VAL A 86 -2.07 11.73 4.05
C VAL A 86 -2.28 10.85 5.29
N VAL A 87 -2.85 11.39 6.37
CA VAL A 87 -3.07 10.64 7.62
C VAL A 87 -3.93 9.38 7.42
N PRO A 88 -5.17 9.45 6.90
CA PRO A 88 -6.00 8.26 6.75
C PRO A 88 -5.41 7.24 5.78
N VAL A 89 -4.70 7.68 4.73
CA VAL A 89 -4.04 6.75 3.78
C VAL A 89 -2.87 6.02 4.43
N MET A 90 -1.99 6.72 5.16
CA MET A 90 -0.86 6.07 5.83
C MET A 90 -1.31 5.08 6.91
N GLN A 91 -2.39 5.36 7.64
CA GLN A 91 -2.97 4.43 8.62
C GLN A 91 -3.54 3.17 7.96
N GLU A 92 -4.26 3.33 6.85
CA GLU A 92 -4.75 2.20 6.07
C GLU A 92 -3.59 1.33 5.57
N HIS A 93 -2.55 1.96 5.04
CA HIS A 93 -1.37 1.26 4.55
C HIS A 93 -0.67 0.46 5.65
N LEU A 94 -0.48 1.04 6.83
CA LEU A 94 0.12 0.34 7.97
C LEU A 94 -0.69 -0.88 8.40
N THR A 95 -2.02 -0.83 8.30
CA THR A 95 -2.87 -2.00 8.55
C THR A 95 -2.59 -3.13 7.56
N VAL A 96 -2.39 -2.81 6.28
CA VAL A 96 -2.05 -3.81 5.26
C VAL A 96 -0.65 -4.38 5.48
N ILE A 97 0.32 -3.52 5.83
CA ILE A 97 1.71 -3.91 6.12
C ILE A 97 1.75 -4.87 7.31
N GLU A 98 1.01 -4.57 8.39
CA GLU A 98 0.90 -5.43 9.57
C GLU A 98 0.32 -6.80 9.21
N ALA A 99 -0.76 -6.84 8.42
CA ALA A 99 -1.35 -8.09 7.96
C ALA A 99 -0.35 -8.93 7.16
N LEU A 100 0.43 -8.29 6.29
CA LEU A 100 1.49 -8.92 5.51
C LEU A 100 2.65 -9.46 6.37
N GLU A 101 3.02 -8.74 7.43
CA GLU A 101 4.07 -9.15 8.37
C GLU A 101 3.66 -10.33 9.26
N SER A 102 2.37 -10.48 9.54
CA SER A 102 1.83 -11.60 10.33
C SER A 102 2.03 -12.98 9.70
N ARG A 103 2.41 -13.04 8.41
CA ARG A 103 2.55 -14.26 7.59
C ARG A 103 1.29 -15.14 7.58
N ASP A 104 0.13 -14.52 7.80
CA ASP A 104 -1.20 -15.13 7.68
C ASP A 104 -1.80 -14.74 6.31
N PRO A 105 -1.89 -15.68 5.36
CA PRO A 105 -2.39 -15.38 4.01
C PRO A 105 -3.84 -14.89 4.00
N GLN A 106 -4.68 -15.35 4.94
CA GLN A 106 -6.09 -14.96 4.98
C GLN A 106 -6.23 -13.51 5.43
N LYS A 107 -5.50 -13.12 6.48
CA LYS A 107 -5.44 -11.72 6.92
C LYS A 107 -4.89 -10.79 5.85
N ALA A 108 -3.84 -11.21 5.15
CA ALA A 108 -3.27 -10.42 4.05
C ALA A 108 -4.29 -10.20 2.92
N VAL A 109 -4.98 -11.25 2.48
CA VAL A 109 -6.03 -11.16 1.45
C VAL A 109 -7.17 -10.25 1.88
N GLU A 110 -7.65 -10.37 3.13
CA GLU A 110 -8.72 -9.52 3.65
C GLU A 110 -8.30 -8.04 3.69
N ALA A 111 -7.11 -7.75 4.21
CA ALA A 111 -6.60 -6.39 4.33
C ALA A 111 -6.42 -5.72 2.95
N ILE A 112 -5.83 -6.44 1.98
CA ILE A 112 -5.65 -5.93 0.62
C ILE A 112 -7.00 -5.74 -0.09
N SER A 113 -7.94 -6.67 0.08
CA SER A 113 -9.28 -6.55 -0.53
C SER A 113 -10.00 -5.32 -0.01
N ARG A 114 -9.96 -5.08 1.31
CA ARG A 114 -10.53 -3.88 1.93
C ARG A 114 -9.88 -2.60 1.39
N HIS A 115 -8.55 -2.58 1.24
CA HIS A 115 -7.83 -1.43 0.69
C HIS A 115 -8.27 -1.11 -0.76
N ILE A 116 -8.42 -2.14 -1.60
CA ILE A 116 -8.93 -1.99 -2.96
C ILE A 116 -10.36 -1.46 -2.98
N ASP A 117 -11.23 -2.02 -2.13
CA ASP A 117 -12.62 -1.58 -2.06
C ASP A 117 -12.76 -0.13 -1.58
N ASN A 118 -11.92 0.29 -0.62
CA ASN A 118 -11.85 1.68 -0.16
C ASN A 118 -11.44 2.61 -1.31
N ALA A 119 -10.37 2.27 -2.02
CA ALA A 119 -9.89 3.04 -3.17
C ALA A 119 -10.96 3.12 -4.27
N ARG A 120 -11.66 2.02 -4.55
CA ARG A 120 -12.75 1.97 -5.54
C ARG A 120 -13.93 2.86 -5.13
N ARG A 121 -14.33 2.86 -3.84
CA ARG A 121 -15.41 3.74 -3.37
C ARG A 121 -15.05 5.21 -3.52
N LEU A 122 -13.83 5.58 -3.17
CA LEU A 122 -13.30 6.93 -3.39
C LEU A 122 -13.32 7.30 -4.89
N ALA A 123 -13.03 6.35 -5.77
CA ALA A 123 -13.05 6.59 -7.21
C ALA A 123 -14.45 6.76 -7.83
N LEU A 124 -15.48 6.21 -7.19
CA LEU A 124 -16.88 6.28 -7.65
C LEU A 124 -17.67 7.45 -7.04
N GLN A 125 -17.09 8.18 -6.09
CA GLN A 125 -17.70 9.33 -5.43
C GLN A 125 -17.39 10.66 -6.14
N ILE A 126 -16.89 10.61 -7.37
CA ILE A 126 -16.56 11.76 -8.22
C ILE A 126 -17.67 11.97 -9.25
#